data_AF-M7ZCV6-F1
#
_entry.id   AF-M7ZCV6-F1
#
_cell.length_a   1.000
_cell.length_b   1.000
_cell.length_c   1.000
_cell.angle_alpha   90.00
_cell.angle_beta   90.00
_cell.angle_gamma   90.00
#
_symmetry.space_group_name_H-M   'P 1'
#
loop_
_entity.id
_entity.type
_entity.pdbx_description
1 polymer ?
#
loop_
_entity_poly.entity_id
_entity_poly.type
_entity_poly.pdbx_seq_one_letter_code
_entity_poly.pdbx_strand_id
1 'polypeptide(L)'
;MARFAALAALAALLLAVAVGGAAAQGVGSVITQSMYASMLPNRDNSLCPARGFYTYDAFIAAANTFPGFGTTGSADDVKRELAAFFGQTSHETTGGTRGAADQFQWGYCFKEEINKATQSNYDLAGRAIGKDLVSNPDLVSTDAVVSFRTAMWFWMTAQGNKPSSHDVALGRWTPTAADTAAGRVPGYGVITNIINGGLECGMGQNDANVDRIGYYMRYCSILGTATGGNLDCYTQRNFAMRPTLERQAELLRSELVDMASFRLEETVQPLRDVVDFMQDKEKRLQLRADFWGEEGCVSQVENDLLALTFSTEEIDEAVGAMKIDTAPGPDGWPVAFSRRFWPMFKDLFCRIINGFALGHNILEGPIVLQDTIHELKRTGQQAVLLKLDFEKAYDRVNWEFIREVLTRKGFESGFVHRIMHLVSGGQTAVSINGEVGKFFCNKRGLRQGDPSSPLIFNFVADALLAMIHKAKDAGFSR
;
A
#
# COMPACT_ATOMS: atom_id res chain seq x y z
N MET A 1 -35.51 55.81 -36.74
CA MET A 1 -34.04 55.59 -36.71
C MET A 1 -33.37 56.11 -35.45
N ALA A 2 -33.64 57.33 -34.98
CA ALA A 2 -33.00 57.90 -33.77
C ALA A 2 -33.20 57.08 -32.47
N ARG A 3 -34.37 56.45 -32.27
CA ARG A 3 -34.62 55.58 -31.11
C ARG A 3 -33.84 54.26 -31.13
N PHE A 4 -33.56 53.73 -32.32
CA PHE A 4 -32.76 52.51 -32.48
C PHE A 4 -31.27 52.78 -32.23
N ALA A 5 -30.79 53.95 -32.66
CA ALA A 5 -29.44 54.41 -32.35
C ALA A 5 -29.24 54.67 -30.85
N ALA A 6 -30.25 55.23 -30.16
CA ALA A 6 -30.20 55.43 -28.71
C ALA A 6 -30.22 54.12 -27.91
N LEU A 7 -31.00 53.12 -28.35
CA LEU A 7 -31.02 51.77 -27.76
C LEU A 7 -29.71 51.01 -28.00
N ALA A 8 -29.11 51.13 -29.20
CA ALA A 8 -27.81 50.54 -29.49
C ALA A 8 -26.68 51.22 -28.69
N ALA A 9 -26.74 52.55 -28.51
CA ALA A 9 -25.79 53.28 -27.67
C ALA A 9 -25.95 52.92 -26.18
N LEU A 10 -27.19 52.74 -25.68
CA LEU A 10 -27.42 52.28 -24.30
C LEU A 10 -26.96 50.83 -24.09
N ALA A 11 -27.18 49.94 -25.07
CA ALA A 11 -26.69 48.57 -25.04
C ALA A 11 -25.16 48.53 -25.10
N ALA A 12 -24.53 49.38 -25.91
CA ALA A 12 -23.07 49.52 -25.97
C ALA A 12 -22.50 50.16 -24.70
N LEU A 13 -23.22 51.08 -24.03
CA LEU A 13 -22.82 51.66 -22.76
C LEU A 13 -23.02 50.67 -21.59
N LEU A 14 -24.07 49.84 -21.63
CA LEU A 14 -24.28 48.73 -20.69
C LEU A 14 -23.26 47.61 -20.89
N LEU A 15 -22.83 47.34 -22.13
CA LEU A 15 -21.68 46.48 -22.40
C LEU A 15 -20.36 47.14 -21.97
N ALA A 16 -20.19 48.45 -22.15
CA ALA A 16 -18.96 49.14 -21.74
C ALA A 16 -18.84 49.30 -20.21
N VAL A 17 -19.95 49.42 -19.49
CA VAL A 17 -19.99 49.43 -18.02
C VAL A 17 -19.89 47.99 -17.45
N ALA A 18 -20.23 46.96 -18.24
CA ALA A 18 -19.94 45.56 -17.93
C ALA A 18 -18.51 45.11 -18.31
N VAL A 19 -17.75 45.97 -19.02
CA VAL A 19 -16.31 45.79 -19.31
C VAL A 19 -15.49 46.80 -18.50
N GLY A 20 -15.93 47.07 -17.27
CA GLY A 20 -15.00 47.42 -16.21
C GLY A 20 -14.12 46.20 -15.96
N GLY A 21 -12.91 46.20 -16.51
CA GLY A 21 -11.96 45.10 -16.41
C GLY A 21 -11.70 44.70 -14.97
N ALA A 22 -12.42 43.69 -14.47
CA ALA A 22 -11.84 42.78 -13.52
C ALA A 22 -10.74 42.05 -14.29
N ALA A 23 -9.49 42.48 -14.08
CA ALA A 23 -8.35 41.66 -14.45
C ALA A 23 -8.66 40.25 -13.92
N ALA A 24 -8.69 39.24 -14.79
CA ALA A 24 -8.79 37.86 -14.36
C ALA A 24 -7.64 37.65 -13.37
N GLN A 25 -7.95 37.57 -12.08
CA GLN A 25 -6.98 37.34 -11.02
C GLN A 25 -6.52 35.90 -11.16
N GLY A 26 -5.50 35.67 -11.99
CA GLY A 26 -4.82 34.38 -12.09
C GLY A 26 -4.12 34.08 -10.77
N VAL A 27 -3.72 32.82 -10.57
CA VAL A 27 -3.07 32.36 -9.33
C VAL A 27 -1.91 33.25 -8.87
N GLY A 28 -1.18 33.86 -9.81
CA GLY A 28 -0.07 34.79 -9.55
C GLY A 28 -0.45 36.08 -8.81
N SER A 29 -1.73 36.49 -8.80
CA SER A 29 -2.18 37.64 -7.98
C SER A 29 -2.32 37.30 -6.50
N VAL A 30 -2.37 36.00 -6.15
CA VAL A 30 -2.45 35.51 -4.76
C VAL A 30 -1.09 35.00 -4.32
N ILE A 31 -0.48 34.10 -5.09
CA ILE A 31 0.88 33.59 -4.87
C ILE A 31 1.82 34.38 -5.75
N THR A 32 2.36 35.48 -5.23
CA THR A 32 3.46 36.19 -5.89
C THR A 32 4.74 35.35 -5.84
N GLN A 33 5.73 35.67 -6.68
CA GLN A 33 7.02 34.99 -6.65
C GLN A 33 7.70 35.06 -5.26
N SER A 34 7.59 36.20 -4.56
CA SER A 34 8.10 36.36 -3.19
C SER A 34 7.34 35.51 -2.18
N MET A 35 6.02 35.38 -2.35
CA MET A 35 5.19 34.50 -1.51
C MET A 35 5.58 33.03 -1.73
N TYR A 36 5.73 32.62 -2.98
CA TYR A 36 6.19 31.28 -3.36
C TYR A 36 7.55 30.94 -2.72
N ALA A 37 8.51 31.86 -2.78
CA ALA A 37 9.81 31.71 -2.13
C ALA A 37 9.70 31.63 -0.60
N SER A 38 8.79 32.38 0.01
CA SER A 38 8.56 32.36 1.47
C SER A 38 7.86 31.07 1.93
N MET A 39 6.98 30.52 1.09
CA MET A 39 6.34 29.23 1.32
C MET A 39 7.38 28.10 1.20
N LEU A 40 8.25 28.14 0.20
CA LEU A 40 9.20 27.07 -0.12
C LEU A 40 10.67 27.54 -0.03
N PRO A 41 11.16 27.95 1.16
CA PRO A 41 12.45 28.60 1.29
C PRO A 41 13.63 27.63 1.13
N ASN A 42 13.48 26.34 1.49
CA ASN A 42 14.57 25.36 1.41
C ASN A 42 14.54 24.49 0.14
N ARG A 43 13.59 24.66 -0.79
CA ARG A 43 13.49 23.80 -1.98
C ARG A 43 14.74 23.81 -2.87
N ASP A 44 15.45 24.95 -2.89
CA ASP A 44 16.68 25.15 -3.66
C ASP A 44 17.95 25.00 -2.79
N ASN A 45 17.81 24.48 -1.57
CA ASN A 45 18.94 24.18 -0.70
C ASN A 45 19.86 23.15 -1.38
N SER A 46 21.17 23.24 -1.16
CA SER A 46 22.15 22.29 -1.70
C SER A 46 21.92 20.83 -1.30
N LEU A 47 21.20 20.59 -0.20
CA LEU A 47 20.83 19.25 0.27
C LEU A 47 19.65 18.64 -0.49
N CYS A 48 18.92 19.44 -1.28
CA CYS A 48 17.74 18.98 -2.00
C CYS A 48 18.10 18.47 -3.40
N PRO A 49 17.83 17.18 -3.73
CA PRO A 49 18.04 16.65 -5.08
C PRO A 49 17.23 17.38 -6.16
N ALA A 50 16.09 17.98 -5.79
CA ALA A 50 15.25 18.76 -6.69
C ALA A 50 15.66 20.24 -6.83
N ARG A 51 16.80 20.67 -6.27
CA ARG A 51 17.23 22.08 -6.33
C ARG A 51 17.19 22.64 -7.76
N GLY A 52 16.55 23.80 -7.94
CA GLY A 52 16.38 24.46 -9.23
C GLY A 52 15.31 23.85 -10.14
N PHE A 53 14.65 22.76 -9.75
CA PHE A 53 13.61 22.11 -10.56
C PHE A 53 12.26 22.82 -10.42
N TYR A 54 11.78 23.00 -9.20
CA TYR A 54 10.47 23.60 -8.93
C TYR A 54 10.52 25.12 -8.95
N THR A 55 10.33 25.70 -10.14
CA THR A 55 10.34 27.15 -10.35
C THR A 55 8.95 27.78 -10.24
N TYR A 56 8.91 29.06 -9.86
CA TYR A 56 7.67 29.83 -9.83
C TYR A 56 7.00 29.89 -11.21
N ASP A 57 7.78 30.11 -12.27
CA ASP A 57 7.26 30.19 -13.64
C ASP A 57 6.65 28.86 -14.09
N ALA A 58 7.25 27.72 -13.71
CA ALA A 58 6.68 26.42 -14.00
C ALA A 58 5.34 26.19 -13.28
N PHE A 59 5.24 26.62 -12.01
CA PHE A 59 3.99 26.58 -11.25
C PHE A 59 2.90 27.44 -11.91
N ILE A 60 3.20 28.69 -12.29
CA ILE A 60 2.22 29.57 -12.95
C ILE A 60 1.83 29.04 -14.33
N ALA A 61 2.78 28.53 -15.12
CA ALA A 61 2.52 27.94 -16.42
C ALA A 61 1.62 26.69 -16.33
N ALA A 62 1.78 25.88 -15.29
CA ALA A 62 0.91 24.75 -15.02
C ALA A 62 -0.48 25.20 -14.53
N ALA A 63 -0.55 26.11 -13.56
CA ALA A 63 -1.80 26.62 -12.99
C ALA A 63 -2.72 27.22 -14.06
N ASN A 64 -2.16 27.95 -15.03
CA ASN A 64 -2.91 28.53 -16.14
C ASN A 64 -3.55 27.50 -17.08
N THR A 65 -3.22 26.22 -16.96
CA THR A 65 -3.85 25.13 -17.73
C THR A 65 -5.00 24.42 -17.01
N PHE A 66 -5.27 24.75 -15.75
CA PHE A 66 -6.39 24.19 -14.98
C PHE A 66 -7.38 25.30 -14.60
N PRO A 67 -8.38 25.58 -15.46
CA PRO A 67 -9.42 26.56 -15.15
C PRO A 67 -10.07 26.28 -13.79
N GLY A 68 -10.09 27.29 -12.93
CA GLY A 68 -10.71 27.21 -11.62
C GLY A 68 -9.76 26.89 -10.48
N PHE A 69 -8.60 26.27 -10.72
CA PHE A 69 -7.60 26.03 -9.69
C PHE A 69 -7.06 27.36 -9.13
N GLY A 70 -7.27 27.63 -7.85
CA GLY A 70 -6.80 28.85 -7.19
C GLY A 70 -7.40 30.14 -7.76
N THR A 71 -8.53 30.06 -8.46
CA THR A 71 -9.25 31.23 -9.02
C THR A 71 -10.75 31.18 -8.77
N THR A 72 -11.20 30.25 -7.92
CA THR A 72 -12.63 29.96 -7.72
C THR A 72 -13.05 30.18 -6.28
N GLY A 73 -14.23 30.78 -6.06
CA GLY A 73 -14.76 31.06 -4.73
C GLY A 73 -14.35 32.43 -4.21
N SER A 74 -14.44 32.61 -2.89
CA SER A 74 -14.00 33.85 -2.23
C SER A 74 -12.47 33.94 -2.19
N ALA A 75 -11.94 35.12 -1.85
CA ALA A 75 -10.50 35.30 -1.66
C ALA A 75 -9.92 34.35 -0.58
N ASP A 76 -10.70 34.04 0.46
CA ASP A 76 -10.30 33.06 1.48
C ASP A 76 -10.35 31.62 0.95
N ASP A 77 -11.34 31.28 0.11
CA ASP A 77 -11.40 29.93 -0.49
C ASP A 77 -10.19 29.69 -1.41
N VAL A 78 -9.85 30.68 -2.23
CA VAL A 78 -8.67 30.64 -3.10
C VAL A 78 -7.38 30.46 -2.29
N LYS A 79 -7.18 31.26 -1.24
CA LYS A 79 -6.00 31.13 -0.35
C LYS A 79 -5.96 29.77 0.34
N ARG A 80 -7.10 29.27 0.78
CA ARG A 80 -7.21 27.99 1.50
C ARG A 80 -6.96 26.80 0.58
N GLU A 81 -7.49 26.85 -0.65
CA GLU A 81 -7.19 25.86 -1.69
C GLU A 81 -5.69 25.82 -1.99
N LEU A 82 -5.08 26.96 -2.24
CA LEU A 82 -3.65 27.05 -2.55
C LEU A 82 -2.79 26.60 -1.36
N ALA A 83 -3.14 26.99 -0.14
CA ALA A 83 -2.49 26.48 1.07
C ALA A 83 -2.61 24.95 1.18
N ALA A 84 -3.78 24.38 0.89
CA ALA A 84 -4.03 22.94 0.99
C ALA A 84 -3.27 22.16 -0.09
N PHE A 85 -3.27 22.65 -1.33
CA PHE A 85 -2.50 22.06 -2.43
C PHE A 85 -1.01 22.04 -2.12
N PHE A 86 -0.44 23.19 -1.73
CA PHE A 86 0.97 23.27 -1.34
C PHE A 86 1.25 22.44 -0.09
N GLY A 87 0.30 22.35 0.85
CA GLY A 87 0.42 21.55 2.06
C GLY A 87 0.63 20.07 1.77
N GLN A 88 -0.23 19.51 0.91
CA GLN A 88 -0.18 18.10 0.54
C GLN A 88 1.06 17.78 -0.30
N THR A 89 1.32 18.57 -1.35
CA THR A 89 2.47 18.34 -2.24
C THR A 89 3.81 18.56 -1.56
N SER A 90 3.89 19.46 -0.57
CA SER A 90 5.10 19.63 0.25
C SER A 90 5.37 18.44 1.14
N HIS A 91 4.34 17.81 1.68
CA HIS A 91 4.50 16.55 2.42
C HIS A 91 5.05 15.45 1.51
N GLU A 92 4.46 15.23 0.33
CA GLU A 92 4.92 14.17 -0.60
C GLU A 92 6.39 14.34 -1.03
N THR A 93 6.93 15.55 -0.95
CA THR A 93 8.29 15.89 -1.44
C THR A 93 9.19 16.48 -0.35
N THR A 94 8.84 16.27 0.93
CA THR A 94 9.51 16.90 2.06
C THR A 94 10.94 16.39 2.23
N GLY A 95 11.88 17.32 2.47
CA GLY A 95 13.22 17.03 3.01
C GLY A 95 13.33 17.30 4.51
N GLY A 96 12.22 17.64 5.16
CA GLY A 96 12.19 18.09 6.54
C GLY A 96 12.40 16.95 7.54
N THR A 97 13.16 17.22 8.59
CA THR A 97 13.32 16.27 9.70
C THR A 97 12.22 16.50 10.72
N ARG A 98 11.55 15.41 11.14
CA ARG A 98 10.48 15.48 12.14
C ARG A 98 10.96 16.11 13.45
N GLY A 99 10.18 17.05 13.97
CA GLY A 99 10.45 17.74 15.23
C GLY A 99 11.48 18.88 15.12
N ALA A 100 12.07 19.10 13.95
CA ALA A 100 12.94 20.25 13.71
C ALA A 100 12.12 21.55 13.65
N ALA A 101 12.69 22.66 14.13
CA ALA A 101 12.02 23.96 14.14
C ALA A 101 11.64 24.46 12.73
N ASP A 102 12.37 24.00 11.72
CA ASP A 102 12.19 24.34 10.33
C ASP A 102 11.56 23.21 9.52
N GLN A 103 11.04 22.14 10.14
CA GLN A 103 10.46 20.96 9.48
C GLN A 103 9.58 21.31 8.27
N PHE A 104 8.66 22.26 8.43
CA PHE A 104 7.68 22.67 7.41
C PHE A 104 8.22 23.69 6.39
N GLN A 105 9.54 23.89 6.32
CA GLN A 105 10.21 24.77 5.36
C GLN A 105 10.83 23.99 4.18
N TRP A 106 10.79 22.65 4.24
CA TRP A 106 11.52 21.73 3.36
C TRP A 106 10.64 21.02 2.31
N GLY A 107 9.47 21.56 1.99
CA GLY A 107 8.66 21.07 0.88
C GLY A 107 9.41 21.19 -0.44
N TYR A 108 9.13 20.29 -1.39
CA TYR A 108 9.70 20.30 -2.75
C TYR A 108 11.21 20.06 -2.79
N CYS A 109 11.74 19.27 -1.84
CA CYS A 109 13.15 18.90 -1.79
C CYS A 109 13.47 17.71 -2.72
N PHE A 110 12.50 16.83 -2.95
CA PHE A 110 12.60 15.67 -3.84
C PHE A 110 11.67 15.79 -5.05
N LYS A 111 12.05 15.14 -6.17
CA LYS A 111 11.24 15.08 -7.39
C LYS A 111 10.25 13.92 -7.42
N GLU A 112 10.49 12.93 -6.57
CA GLU A 112 9.68 11.73 -6.43
C GLU A 112 8.84 11.87 -5.17
N GLU A 113 7.59 11.43 -5.24
CA GLU A 113 6.67 11.38 -4.10
C GLU A 113 7.07 10.24 -3.14
N ILE A 114 6.81 10.41 -1.84
CA ILE A 114 7.03 9.37 -0.82
C ILE A 114 6.25 8.09 -1.17
N ASN A 115 5.05 8.22 -1.76
CA ASN A 115 4.23 7.11 -2.22
C ASN A 115 4.21 7.09 -3.75
N LYS A 116 4.73 6.02 -4.37
CA LYS A 116 4.80 5.94 -5.85
C LYS A 116 3.41 5.81 -6.48
N ALA A 117 3.15 6.62 -7.51
CA ALA A 117 1.96 6.52 -8.33
C ALA A 117 1.90 5.19 -9.13
N THR A 118 0.69 4.69 -9.37
CA THR A 118 0.45 3.50 -10.19
C THR A 118 0.49 3.83 -11.69
N GLN A 119 0.79 2.85 -12.55
CA GLN A 119 0.83 3.05 -14.00
C GLN A 119 -0.50 3.55 -14.59
N SER A 120 -1.63 3.19 -13.97
CA SER A 120 -2.96 3.71 -14.33
C SER A 120 -3.08 5.23 -14.13
N ASN A 121 -2.39 5.81 -13.14
CA ASN A 121 -2.42 7.25 -12.90
C ASN A 121 -1.60 8.01 -13.95
N TYR A 122 -0.48 7.43 -14.41
CA TYR A 122 0.33 8.02 -15.50
C TYR A 122 -0.45 8.11 -16.81
N ASP A 123 -1.23 7.09 -17.17
CA ASP A 123 -2.08 7.10 -18.35
C ASP A 123 -3.19 8.18 -18.26
N LEU A 124 -3.95 8.18 -17.17
CA LEU A 124 -5.04 9.13 -16.98
C LEU A 124 -4.55 10.59 -16.93
N ALA A 125 -3.46 10.84 -16.19
CA ALA A 125 -2.84 12.15 -16.13
C ALA A 125 -2.28 12.57 -17.49
N GLY A 126 -1.56 11.65 -18.16
CA GLY A 126 -0.96 11.89 -19.46
C GLY A 126 -1.99 12.27 -20.52
N ARG A 127 -3.10 11.53 -20.61
CA ARG A 127 -4.23 11.87 -21.50
C ARG A 127 -4.81 13.24 -21.17
N ALA A 128 -4.99 13.57 -19.89
CA ALA A 128 -5.58 14.84 -19.48
C ALA A 128 -4.68 16.05 -19.80
N ILE A 129 -3.35 15.89 -19.73
CA ILE A 129 -2.40 16.99 -19.96
C ILE A 129 -1.76 16.98 -21.36
N GLY A 130 -2.18 16.03 -22.23
CA GLY A 130 -1.67 15.88 -23.59
C GLY A 130 -0.21 15.40 -23.67
N LYS A 131 0.20 14.48 -22.77
CA LYS A 131 1.55 13.89 -22.71
C LYS A 131 1.47 12.37 -22.64
N ASP A 132 2.34 11.67 -23.36
CA ASP A 132 2.49 10.21 -23.21
C ASP A 132 3.40 9.91 -22.01
N LEU A 133 2.80 9.85 -20.82
CA LEU A 133 3.51 9.54 -19.60
C LEU A 133 3.61 8.03 -19.30
N VAL A 134 2.95 7.18 -20.10
CA VAL A 134 3.07 5.71 -19.97
C VAL A 134 4.38 5.25 -20.57
N SER A 135 4.70 5.75 -21.76
CA SER A 135 5.98 5.44 -22.42
C SER A 135 7.12 6.33 -21.92
N ASN A 136 6.82 7.51 -21.36
CA ASN A 136 7.82 8.48 -20.90
C ASN A 136 7.53 8.99 -19.47
N PRO A 137 7.52 8.11 -18.45
CA PRO A 137 7.19 8.50 -17.08
C PRO A 137 8.17 9.52 -16.49
N ASP A 138 9.43 9.51 -16.94
CA ASP A 138 10.49 10.43 -16.50
C ASP A 138 10.20 11.90 -16.83
N LEU A 139 9.25 12.21 -17.71
CA LEU A 139 8.81 13.59 -17.96
C LEU A 139 8.32 14.27 -16.67
N VAL A 140 7.76 13.51 -15.73
CA VAL A 140 7.29 14.04 -14.44
C VAL A 140 8.45 14.50 -13.53
N SER A 141 9.65 13.95 -13.71
CA SER A 141 10.86 14.29 -12.93
C SER A 141 11.91 15.10 -13.72
N THR A 142 11.66 15.36 -15.01
CA THR A 142 12.56 16.10 -15.90
C THR A 142 11.96 17.40 -16.45
N ASP A 143 10.63 17.54 -16.48
CA ASP A 143 9.92 18.77 -16.85
C ASP A 143 9.03 19.26 -15.68
N ALA A 144 9.41 20.40 -15.10
CA ALA A 144 8.73 20.95 -13.93
C ALA A 144 7.29 21.41 -14.22
N VAL A 145 6.99 21.85 -15.46
CA VAL A 145 5.62 22.20 -15.86
C VAL A 145 4.77 20.94 -15.92
N VAL A 146 5.30 19.86 -16.49
CA VAL A 146 4.62 18.55 -16.50
C VAL A 146 4.40 18.04 -15.08
N SER A 147 5.41 18.14 -14.21
CA SER A 147 5.33 17.76 -12.79
C SER A 147 4.20 18.48 -12.05
N PHE A 148 4.11 19.80 -12.18
CA PHE A 148 2.99 20.55 -11.58
C PHE A 148 1.65 20.21 -12.21
N ARG A 149 1.60 19.98 -13.54
CA ARG A 149 0.36 19.62 -14.22
C ARG A 149 -0.18 18.27 -13.77
N THR A 150 0.66 17.27 -13.51
CA THR A 150 0.20 15.98 -12.99
C THR A 150 -0.36 16.12 -11.56
N ALA A 151 0.28 16.90 -10.70
CA ALA A 151 -0.23 17.18 -9.35
C ALA A 151 -1.56 17.95 -9.38
N MET A 152 -1.68 18.98 -10.22
CA MET A 152 -2.92 19.74 -10.40
C MET A 152 -4.03 18.90 -11.02
N TRP A 153 -3.72 18.02 -11.99
CA TRP A 153 -4.68 17.07 -12.53
C TRP A 153 -5.26 16.19 -11.42
N PHE A 154 -4.41 15.61 -10.57
CA PHE A 154 -4.87 14.79 -9.45
C PHE A 154 -5.78 15.59 -8.51
N TRP A 155 -5.37 16.82 -8.16
CA TRP A 155 -6.12 17.72 -7.28
C TRP A 155 -7.52 18.06 -7.80
N MET A 156 -7.62 18.31 -9.12
CA MET A 156 -8.84 18.77 -9.78
C MET A 156 -9.77 17.63 -10.20
N THR A 157 -9.32 16.37 -10.18
CA THR A 157 -10.06 15.24 -10.76
C THR A 157 -10.65 14.34 -9.69
N ALA A 158 -11.98 14.20 -9.66
CA ALA A 158 -12.65 13.19 -8.85
C ALA A 158 -12.33 11.77 -9.36
N GLN A 159 -12.15 10.81 -8.45
CA GLN A 159 -11.71 9.45 -8.79
C GLN A 159 -12.58 8.40 -8.08
N GLY A 160 -13.42 7.71 -8.84
CA GLY A 160 -14.32 6.68 -8.29
C GLY A 160 -15.29 7.26 -7.25
N ASN A 161 -15.22 6.77 -6.01
CA ASN A 161 -16.01 7.28 -4.88
C ASN A 161 -15.35 8.47 -4.15
N LYS A 162 -14.16 8.91 -4.58
CA LYS A 162 -13.45 10.06 -4.03
C LYS A 162 -13.88 11.33 -4.77
N PRO A 163 -14.33 12.39 -4.08
CA PRO A 163 -14.51 13.70 -4.71
C PRO A 163 -13.15 14.29 -5.11
N SER A 164 -13.14 15.35 -5.90
CA SER A 164 -11.91 16.09 -6.16
C SER A 164 -11.44 16.82 -4.89
N SER A 165 -10.13 16.95 -4.70
CA SER A 165 -9.59 17.76 -3.60
C SER A 165 -9.98 19.24 -3.76
N HIS A 166 -10.08 19.72 -5.01
CA HIS A 166 -10.60 21.03 -5.37
C HIS A 166 -11.99 21.31 -4.77
N ASP A 167 -12.97 20.45 -5.04
CA ASP A 167 -14.34 20.67 -4.55
C ASP A 167 -14.43 20.59 -3.02
N VAL A 168 -13.61 19.76 -2.40
CA VAL A 168 -13.52 19.69 -0.94
C VAL A 168 -12.93 20.98 -0.36
N ALA A 169 -11.82 21.49 -0.94
CA ALA A 169 -11.15 22.69 -0.46
C ALA A 169 -12.03 23.95 -0.58
N LEU A 170 -12.88 24.00 -1.61
CA LEU A 170 -13.86 25.07 -1.83
C LEU A 170 -15.17 24.89 -1.04
N GLY A 171 -15.32 23.83 -0.25
CA GLY A 171 -16.56 23.54 0.48
C GLY A 171 -17.75 23.20 -0.42
N ARG A 172 -17.50 22.75 -1.66
CA ARG A 172 -18.52 22.38 -2.65
C ARG A 172 -18.92 20.91 -2.58
N TRP A 173 -18.07 20.08 -2.00
CA TRP A 173 -18.41 18.69 -1.74
C TRP A 173 -19.38 18.55 -0.57
N THR A 174 -20.54 17.96 -0.84
CA THR A 174 -21.51 17.57 0.20
C THR A 174 -21.34 16.08 0.51
N PRO A 175 -21.01 15.70 1.76
CA PRO A 175 -20.87 14.29 2.13
C PRO A 175 -22.15 13.49 1.88
N THR A 176 -22.02 12.30 1.33
CA THR A 176 -23.15 11.35 1.25
C THR A 176 -23.43 10.74 2.62
N ALA A 177 -24.57 10.05 2.77
CA ALA A 177 -24.86 9.29 3.98
C ALA A 177 -23.76 8.27 4.32
N ALA A 178 -23.13 7.66 3.30
CA ALA A 178 -22.03 6.72 3.48
C ALA A 178 -20.74 7.43 3.97
N ASP A 179 -20.52 8.67 3.54
CA ASP A 179 -19.40 9.49 4.00
C ASP A 179 -19.59 9.93 5.45
N THR A 180 -20.79 10.42 5.80
CA THR A 180 -21.13 10.76 7.18
C THR A 180 -20.98 9.56 8.12
N ALA A 181 -21.48 8.38 7.72
CA ALA A 181 -21.34 7.14 8.50
C ALA A 181 -19.88 6.65 8.61
N ALA A 182 -19.03 7.06 7.67
CA ALA A 182 -17.59 6.81 7.67
C ALA A 182 -16.78 7.88 8.43
N GLY A 183 -17.44 8.89 9.00
CA GLY A 183 -16.79 10.03 9.65
C GLY A 183 -16.12 11.01 8.68
N ARG A 184 -16.33 10.86 7.36
CA ARG A 184 -15.76 11.75 6.34
C ARG A 184 -16.58 13.03 6.25
N VAL A 185 -15.96 14.13 6.67
CA VAL A 185 -16.57 15.47 6.76
C VAL A 185 -15.72 16.50 6.00
N PRO A 186 -16.31 17.61 5.51
CA PRO A 186 -15.56 18.59 4.73
C PRO A 186 -14.42 19.22 5.54
N GLY A 187 -13.23 19.26 4.96
CA GLY A 187 -12.02 19.81 5.59
C GLY A 187 -10.74 19.16 5.06
N TYR A 188 -9.60 19.64 5.54
CA TYR A 188 -8.29 19.20 5.06
C TYR A 188 -8.02 17.70 5.30
N GLY A 189 -8.59 17.12 6.36
CA GLY A 189 -8.45 15.70 6.65
C GLY A 189 -9.04 14.78 5.58
N VAL A 190 -10.18 15.15 4.99
CA VAL A 190 -10.76 14.32 3.91
C VAL A 190 -9.95 14.44 2.62
N ILE A 191 -9.20 15.54 2.42
CA ILE A 191 -8.21 15.67 1.34
C ILE A 191 -7.05 14.67 1.54
N THR A 192 -6.52 14.56 2.76
CA THR A 192 -5.53 13.51 3.09
C THR A 192 -6.09 12.11 2.83
N ASN A 193 -7.37 11.88 3.14
CA ASN A 193 -8.05 10.61 2.88
C ASN A 193 -8.17 10.29 1.38
N ILE A 194 -8.44 11.30 0.54
CA ILE A 194 -8.47 11.16 -0.93
C ILE A 194 -7.09 10.73 -1.45
N ILE A 195 -6.03 11.40 -0.99
CA ILE A 195 -4.66 11.21 -1.45
C ILE A 195 -4.13 9.85 -0.99
N ASN A 196 -4.07 9.59 0.32
CA ASN A 196 -3.42 8.38 0.86
C ASN A 196 -4.15 7.75 2.06
N GLY A 197 -5.48 7.86 2.10
CA GLY A 197 -6.25 7.39 3.27
C GLY A 197 -6.13 5.90 3.57
N GLY A 198 -5.81 5.07 2.57
CA GLY A 198 -5.59 3.63 2.77
C GLY A 198 -4.43 3.31 3.71
N LEU A 199 -3.44 4.21 3.80
CA LEU A 199 -2.26 4.08 4.65
C LEU A 199 -2.27 5.02 5.86
N GLU A 200 -3.04 6.11 5.80
CA GLU A 200 -2.93 7.21 6.76
C GLU A 200 -4.20 7.51 7.57
N CYS A 201 -5.37 7.01 7.17
CA CYS A 201 -6.65 7.39 7.80
C CYS A 201 -7.32 6.22 8.54
N GLY A 202 -8.05 6.55 9.61
CA GLY A 202 -8.81 5.58 10.40
C GLY A 202 -7.97 4.73 11.36
N MET A 203 -6.75 5.15 11.65
CA MET A 203 -5.79 4.44 12.52
C MET A 203 -5.24 5.30 13.66
N GLY A 204 -5.91 6.40 13.99
CA GLY A 204 -5.45 7.36 14.99
C GLY A 204 -4.39 8.32 14.45
N GLN A 205 -3.79 9.11 15.37
CA GLN A 205 -2.75 10.07 15.03
C GLN A 205 -1.49 9.37 14.52
N ASN A 206 -0.96 9.84 13.39
CA ASN A 206 0.27 9.35 12.78
C ASN A 206 1.10 10.51 12.23
N ASP A 207 2.38 10.21 12.00
CA ASP A 207 3.37 11.21 11.61
C ASP A 207 3.06 11.85 10.26
N ALA A 208 2.54 11.08 9.29
CA ALA A 208 2.20 11.59 7.97
C ALA A 208 1.08 12.64 8.03
N ASN A 209 -0.02 12.35 8.76
CA ASN A 209 -1.09 13.34 8.96
C ASN A 209 -0.58 14.59 9.68
N VAL A 210 0.22 14.42 10.74
CA VAL A 210 0.77 15.56 11.50
C VAL A 210 1.62 16.44 10.59
N ASP A 211 2.42 15.84 9.72
CA ASP A 211 3.27 16.57 8.77
C ASP A 211 2.45 17.31 7.71
N ARG A 212 1.47 16.64 7.07
CA ARG A 212 0.53 17.27 6.13
C ARG A 212 -0.19 18.47 6.75
N ILE A 213 -0.67 18.32 7.99
CA ILE A 213 -1.37 19.38 8.73
C ILE A 213 -0.41 20.52 9.04
N GLY A 214 0.82 20.23 9.45
CA GLY A 214 1.82 21.24 9.78
C GLY A 214 2.19 22.14 8.60
N TYR A 215 2.42 21.55 7.42
CA TYR A 215 2.62 22.30 6.18
C TYR A 215 1.42 23.19 5.84
N TYR A 216 0.21 22.62 5.89
CA TYR A 216 -1.02 23.36 5.61
C TYR A 216 -1.22 24.55 6.56
N MET A 217 -1.05 24.34 7.87
CA MET A 217 -1.14 25.41 8.87
C MET A 217 -0.14 26.53 8.60
N ARG A 218 1.10 26.18 8.27
CA ARG A 218 2.13 27.16 7.93
C ARG A 218 1.74 27.99 6.71
N TYR A 219 1.22 27.35 5.66
CA TYR A 219 0.81 28.05 4.43
C TYR A 219 -0.43 28.92 4.63
N CYS A 220 -1.42 28.45 5.39
CA CYS A 220 -2.55 29.28 5.81
C CYS A 220 -2.09 30.53 6.56
N SER A 221 -1.10 30.40 7.46
CA SER A 221 -0.53 31.52 8.19
C SER A 221 0.14 32.54 7.26
N ILE A 222 0.97 32.07 6.31
CA ILE A 222 1.65 32.93 5.33
C ILE A 222 0.64 33.66 4.42
N LEU A 223 -0.42 32.98 3.99
CA LEU A 223 -1.45 33.56 3.12
C LEU A 223 -2.49 34.41 3.88
N GLY A 224 -2.44 34.41 5.21
CA GLY A 224 -3.36 35.13 6.07
C GLY A 224 -4.79 34.64 5.90
N THR A 225 -5.01 33.33 5.96
CA THR A 225 -6.35 32.73 5.95
C THR A 225 -6.50 31.67 7.05
N ALA A 226 -7.72 31.38 7.45
CA ALA A 226 -8.00 30.35 8.46
C ALA A 226 -7.84 28.94 7.87
N THR A 227 -7.44 27.98 8.70
CA THR A 227 -7.29 26.57 8.29
C THR A 227 -8.63 25.87 8.14
N GLY A 228 -9.69 26.39 8.76
CA GLY A 228 -10.97 25.68 8.91
C GLY A 228 -10.89 24.57 9.96
N GLY A 229 -11.95 23.77 10.06
CA GLY A 229 -12.04 22.59 10.92
C GLY A 229 -11.68 21.29 10.20
N ASN A 230 -11.83 20.16 10.90
CA ASN A 230 -11.67 18.80 10.35
C ASN A 230 -10.33 18.60 9.62
N LEU A 231 -9.24 18.95 10.30
CA LEU A 231 -7.90 18.97 9.70
C LEU A 231 -7.28 17.59 9.54
N ASP A 232 -7.68 16.63 10.38
CA ASP A 232 -7.16 15.27 10.38
C ASP A 232 -8.16 14.26 9.82
N CYS A 233 -7.64 13.08 9.49
CA CYS A 233 -8.44 11.91 9.14
C CYS A 233 -8.27 10.74 10.13
N TYR A 234 -7.88 11.01 11.38
CA TYR A 234 -7.50 9.99 12.35
C TYR A 234 -8.57 8.94 12.58
N THR A 235 -9.83 9.38 12.59
CA THR A 235 -11.01 8.53 12.82
C THR A 235 -11.84 8.31 11.56
N GLN A 236 -11.47 8.93 10.43
CA GLN A 236 -12.20 8.78 9.18
C GLN A 236 -11.91 7.41 8.57
N ARG A 237 -12.96 6.65 8.22
CA ARG A 237 -12.79 5.44 7.43
C ARG A 237 -12.32 5.83 6.02
N ASN A 238 -11.27 5.17 5.55
CA ASN A 238 -10.66 5.53 4.29
C ASN A 238 -11.60 5.33 3.08
N PHE A 239 -11.35 6.08 1.99
CA PHE A 239 -12.13 5.96 0.75
C PHE A 239 -11.86 4.65 0.02
N ALA A 240 -10.73 3.98 0.28
CA ALA A 240 -10.51 2.65 -0.24
C ALA A 240 -11.64 1.78 0.30
N MET A 241 -12.57 1.38 -0.58
CA MET A 241 -13.44 0.29 -0.24
C MET A 241 -12.51 -0.84 0.17
N ARG A 242 -12.58 -1.34 1.40
CA ARG A 242 -12.33 -2.77 1.58
C ARG A 242 -13.36 -3.39 0.66
N PRO A 243 -12.97 -4.02 -0.45
CA PRO A 243 -13.93 -4.89 -1.09
C PRO A 243 -14.29 -5.87 0.01
N THR A 244 -15.57 -6.05 0.29
CA THR A 244 -15.93 -7.28 0.98
C THR A 244 -15.30 -8.40 0.16
N LEU A 245 -14.78 -9.44 0.82
CA LEU A 245 -14.27 -10.64 0.13
C LEU A 245 -15.25 -11.09 -0.95
N GLU A 246 -16.55 -10.89 -0.72
CA GLU A 246 -17.65 -11.06 -1.67
C GLU A 246 -17.59 -10.16 -2.90
N ARG A 247 -17.35 -8.85 -2.79
CA ARG A 247 -17.31 -7.93 -3.94
C ARG A 247 -16.00 -8.04 -4.74
N GLN A 248 -14.90 -8.37 -4.06
CA GLN A 248 -13.64 -8.79 -4.72
C GLN A 248 -13.84 -10.11 -5.48
N ALA A 249 -14.53 -11.08 -4.86
CA ALA A 249 -14.91 -12.33 -5.51
C ALA A 249 -15.92 -12.11 -6.65
N GLU A 250 -16.81 -11.12 -6.57
CA GLU A 250 -17.80 -10.79 -7.61
C GLU A 250 -17.14 -10.15 -8.83
N LEU A 251 -16.21 -9.20 -8.62
CA LEU A 251 -15.41 -8.59 -9.68
C LEU A 251 -14.51 -9.63 -10.35
N LEU A 252 -13.82 -10.46 -9.56
CA LEU A 252 -13.03 -11.59 -10.07
C LEU A 252 -13.91 -12.61 -10.80
N ARG A 253 -15.10 -12.96 -10.27
CA ARG A 253 -16.06 -13.84 -10.95
C ARG A 253 -16.52 -13.23 -12.26
N SER A 254 -16.88 -11.96 -12.31
CA SER A 254 -17.31 -11.31 -13.55
C SER A 254 -16.20 -11.27 -14.61
N GLU A 255 -14.94 -11.14 -14.20
CA GLU A 255 -13.79 -11.20 -15.11
C GLU A 255 -13.41 -12.64 -15.51
N LEU A 256 -13.71 -13.64 -14.68
CA LEU A 256 -13.40 -15.06 -14.91
C LEU A 256 -14.52 -15.81 -15.65
N VAL A 257 -15.79 -15.39 -15.53
CA VAL A 257 -16.95 -16.03 -16.17
C VAL A 257 -16.90 -15.89 -17.70
N ASP A 258 -16.32 -14.80 -18.22
CA ASP A 258 -16.18 -14.60 -19.67
C ASP A 258 -15.16 -15.58 -20.32
N MET A 259 -14.39 -16.31 -19.50
CA MET A 259 -13.38 -17.29 -19.95
C MET A 259 -13.84 -18.75 -19.81
N ALA A 260 -15.03 -19.03 -19.27
CA ALA A 260 -15.40 -20.38 -18.83
C ALA A 260 -16.59 -20.97 -19.60
N SER A 261 -16.31 -21.53 -20.78
CA SER A 261 -17.06 -22.69 -21.28
C SER A 261 -16.09 -23.81 -21.63
N PHE A 262 -15.44 -24.36 -20.61
CA PHE A 262 -14.63 -25.58 -20.74
C PHE A 262 -14.95 -26.54 -19.60
N ARG A 263 -15.06 -27.84 -19.90
CA ARG A 263 -15.49 -28.88 -18.97
C ARG A 263 -14.52 -29.00 -17.79
N LEU A 264 -14.94 -28.49 -16.63
CA LEU A 264 -14.18 -28.46 -15.38
C LEU A 264 -13.93 -29.83 -14.71
N GLU A 265 -14.64 -30.89 -15.12
CA GLU A 265 -14.67 -32.14 -14.34
C GLU A 265 -13.41 -33.01 -14.49
N GLU A 266 -12.76 -33.03 -15.65
CA GLU A 266 -11.58 -33.88 -15.89
C GLU A 266 -10.28 -33.34 -15.26
N THR A 267 -10.17 -32.02 -15.09
CA THR A 267 -8.96 -31.36 -14.53
C THR A 267 -8.99 -31.24 -13.00
N VAL A 268 -10.17 -31.19 -12.39
CA VAL A 268 -10.32 -30.87 -10.96
C VAL A 268 -10.23 -32.12 -10.07
N GLN A 269 -10.57 -33.32 -10.58
CA GLN A 269 -10.57 -34.54 -9.77
C GLN A 269 -9.16 -34.91 -9.24
N PRO A 270 -8.08 -34.90 -10.05
CA PRO A 270 -6.73 -35.17 -9.54
C PRO A 270 -6.27 -34.16 -8.48
N LEU A 271 -6.70 -32.90 -8.58
CA LEU A 271 -6.40 -31.86 -7.59
C LEU A 271 -7.17 -32.07 -6.27
N ARG A 272 -8.43 -32.51 -6.35
CA ARG A 272 -9.19 -32.90 -5.15
C ARG A 272 -8.54 -34.09 -4.46
N ASP A 273 -8.12 -35.10 -5.22
CA ASP A 273 -7.48 -36.30 -4.67
C ASP A 273 -6.15 -35.96 -3.95
N VAL A 274 -5.40 -34.98 -4.45
CA VAL A 274 -4.17 -34.48 -3.79
C VAL A 274 -4.47 -33.65 -2.54
N VAL A 275 -5.50 -32.79 -2.57
CA VAL A 275 -5.92 -32.01 -1.40
C VAL A 275 -6.49 -32.93 -0.32
N ASP A 276 -7.26 -33.94 -0.70
CA ASP A 276 -7.79 -34.96 0.19
C ASP A 276 -6.64 -35.81 0.78
N PHE A 277 -5.61 -36.15 -0.01
CA PHE A 277 -4.37 -36.77 0.46
C PHE A 277 -3.67 -35.94 1.55
N MET A 278 -3.52 -34.62 1.35
CA MET A 278 -2.94 -33.73 2.37
C MET A 278 -3.75 -33.69 3.67
N GLN A 279 -5.06 -33.95 3.58
CA GLN A 279 -6.00 -33.96 4.69
C GLN A 279 -6.28 -35.36 5.26
N ASP A 280 -5.71 -36.40 4.63
CA ASP A 280 -6.17 -37.77 4.79
C ASP A 280 -5.93 -38.30 6.22
N LYS A 281 -6.96 -39.00 6.72
CA LYS A 281 -7.00 -39.67 8.02
C LYS A 281 -6.58 -41.14 7.93
N GLU A 282 -6.46 -41.71 6.73
CA GLU A 282 -6.09 -43.11 6.53
C GLU A 282 -4.72 -43.24 5.85
N LYS A 283 -3.67 -43.54 6.64
CA LYS A 283 -2.25 -43.71 6.26
C LYS A 283 -1.95 -44.67 5.07
N ARG A 284 -2.36 -44.36 3.83
CA ARG A 284 -2.22 -45.30 2.69
C ARG A 284 -1.26 -44.87 1.59
N LEU A 285 -0.73 -43.64 1.62
CA LEU A 285 0.12 -43.09 0.55
C LEU A 285 1.37 -42.40 1.12
N GLN A 286 2.51 -42.55 0.44
CA GLN A 286 3.82 -41.99 0.80
C GLN A 286 4.46 -41.32 -0.42
N LEU A 287 5.21 -40.24 -0.19
CA LEU A 287 6.09 -39.65 -1.20
C LEU A 287 7.18 -40.65 -1.58
N ARG A 288 7.49 -40.73 -2.88
CA ARG A 288 8.63 -41.53 -3.37
C ARG A 288 9.96 -41.00 -2.83
N ALA A 289 10.97 -41.87 -2.80
CA ALA A 289 12.29 -41.52 -2.31
C ALA A 289 13.00 -40.42 -3.13
N ASP A 290 12.72 -40.35 -4.43
CA ASP A 290 13.24 -39.38 -5.39
C ASP A 290 12.22 -38.27 -5.70
N PHE A 291 11.35 -37.96 -4.74
CA PHE A 291 10.29 -36.97 -4.95
C PHE A 291 10.85 -35.57 -5.23
N TRP A 292 12.02 -35.22 -4.73
CA TRP A 292 12.70 -33.96 -5.04
C TRP A 292 13.86 -34.20 -6.01
N GLY A 293 14.08 -33.30 -6.98
CA GLY A 293 15.31 -33.28 -7.78
C GLY A 293 16.48 -32.72 -6.97
N GLU A 294 17.72 -32.79 -7.50
CA GLU A 294 18.92 -32.32 -6.78
C GLU A 294 18.81 -30.86 -6.29
N GLU A 295 18.25 -29.95 -7.09
CA GLU A 295 18.03 -28.54 -6.71
C GLU A 295 16.86 -28.35 -5.71
N GLY A 296 16.02 -29.36 -5.51
CA GLY A 296 14.89 -29.32 -4.57
C GLY A 296 15.21 -29.92 -3.19
N CYS A 297 16.39 -30.51 -3.04
CA CYS A 297 16.90 -31.09 -1.80
C CYS A 297 17.82 -30.11 -1.08
N VAL A 298 17.77 -30.08 0.25
CA VAL A 298 18.76 -29.33 1.05
C VAL A 298 20.13 -30.01 0.89
N SER A 299 21.12 -29.25 0.44
CA SER A 299 22.49 -29.73 0.25
C SER A 299 23.17 -30.01 1.59
N GLN A 300 24.27 -30.79 1.56
CA GLN A 300 25.00 -31.09 2.79
C GLN A 300 25.61 -29.84 3.43
N VAL A 301 26.07 -28.87 2.62
CA VAL A 301 26.59 -27.58 3.10
C VAL A 301 25.49 -26.75 3.77
N GLU A 302 24.27 -26.76 3.22
CA GLU A 302 23.12 -26.10 3.86
C GLU A 302 22.68 -26.81 5.14
N ASN A 303 22.69 -28.14 5.18
CA ASN A 303 22.45 -28.90 6.40
C ASN A 303 23.49 -28.58 7.48
N ASP A 304 24.77 -28.50 7.11
CA ASP A 304 25.86 -28.16 8.03
C ASP A 304 25.72 -26.72 8.54
N LEU A 305 25.29 -25.77 7.69
CA LEU A 305 24.99 -24.38 8.07
C LEU A 305 23.76 -24.26 8.97
N LEU A 306 22.70 -25.04 8.71
CA LEU A 306 21.46 -25.06 9.50
C LEU A 306 21.62 -25.80 10.85
N ALA A 307 22.70 -26.58 11.01
CA ALA A 307 23.05 -27.29 12.23
C ALA A 307 23.98 -26.50 13.17
N LEU A 308 24.56 -25.39 12.70
CA LEU A 308 25.37 -24.50 13.52
C LEU A 308 24.45 -23.61 14.37
N THR A 309 24.85 -23.38 15.63
CA THR A 309 24.25 -22.31 16.43
C THR A 309 24.63 -20.98 15.80
N PHE A 310 23.63 -20.16 15.47
CA PHE A 310 23.82 -18.77 15.10
C PHE A 310 24.79 -18.11 16.07
N SER A 311 25.84 -17.53 15.49
CA SER A 311 26.84 -16.82 16.26
C SER A 311 26.21 -15.60 16.92
N THR A 312 26.79 -15.18 18.04
CA THR A 312 26.24 -14.07 18.80
C THR A 312 26.37 -12.76 18.00
N GLU A 313 27.38 -12.70 17.15
CA GLU A 313 27.68 -11.63 16.22
C GLU A 313 26.69 -11.56 15.05
N GLU A 314 26.27 -12.69 14.46
CA GLU A 314 25.25 -12.69 13.39
C GLU A 314 23.87 -12.21 13.88
N ILE A 315 23.48 -12.62 15.09
CA ILE A 315 22.20 -12.18 15.68
C ILE A 315 22.26 -10.69 16.03
N ASP A 316 23.41 -10.20 16.51
CA ASP A 316 23.63 -8.78 16.73
C ASP A 316 23.51 -7.97 15.44
N GLU A 317 24.09 -8.49 14.36
CA GLU A 317 24.09 -7.81 13.06
C GLU A 317 22.67 -7.80 12.46
N ALA A 318 21.92 -8.90 12.58
CA ALA A 318 20.53 -8.99 12.15
C ALA A 318 19.61 -8.06 12.95
N VAL A 319 19.68 -8.06 14.30
CA VAL A 319 18.91 -7.15 15.16
C VAL A 319 19.34 -5.68 14.93
N GLY A 320 20.62 -5.45 14.65
CA GLY A 320 21.17 -4.17 14.27
C GLY A 320 20.70 -3.66 12.89
N ALA A 321 20.43 -4.58 11.96
CA ALA A 321 19.93 -4.30 10.63
C ALA A 321 18.39 -4.20 10.57
N MET A 322 17.68 -4.70 11.58
CA MET A 322 16.22 -4.62 11.66
C MET A 322 15.75 -3.16 11.71
N LYS A 323 14.78 -2.86 10.84
CA LYS A 323 14.15 -1.56 10.72
C LYS A 323 13.34 -1.26 11.98
N ILE A 324 13.68 -0.13 12.58
CA ILE A 324 13.31 0.25 13.94
C ILE A 324 11.81 0.62 14.05
N ASP A 325 11.21 0.87 12.89
CA ASP A 325 9.92 1.50 12.61
C ASP A 325 8.85 0.51 12.11
N THR A 326 9.10 -0.80 12.20
CA THR A 326 8.06 -1.83 12.03
C THR A 326 7.18 -1.95 13.28
N ALA A 327 5.87 -2.13 13.06
CA ALA A 327 4.85 -2.18 14.11
C ALA A 327 4.99 -3.42 15.02
N PRO A 328 4.73 -3.28 16.35
CA PRO A 328 4.89 -4.39 17.29
C PRO A 328 3.83 -5.47 17.09
N GLY A 329 4.20 -6.72 17.41
CA GLY A 329 3.28 -7.84 17.45
C GLY A 329 2.23 -7.71 18.58
N PRO A 330 1.33 -8.70 18.74
CA PRO A 330 0.26 -8.69 19.75
C PRO A 330 0.75 -8.62 21.21
N ASP A 331 2.06 -8.73 21.43
CA ASP A 331 2.80 -8.56 22.68
C ASP A 331 3.25 -7.11 22.97
N GLY A 332 3.17 -6.19 21.99
CA GLY A 332 3.19 -4.74 22.20
C GLY A 332 4.55 -4.03 22.25
N TRP A 333 5.67 -4.72 22.00
CA TRP A 333 7.02 -4.12 22.06
C TRP A 333 7.63 -3.87 20.66
N PRO A 334 8.00 -2.62 20.30
CA PRO A 334 8.53 -2.30 18.97
C PRO A 334 10.02 -2.66 18.81
N VAL A 335 10.48 -2.80 17.56
CA VAL A 335 11.91 -3.11 17.25
C VAL A 335 12.86 -2.06 17.85
N ALA A 336 12.42 -0.81 17.98
CA ALA A 336 13.13 0.25 18.72
C ALA A 336 13.44 -0.12 20.17
N PHE A 337 12.47 -0.68 20.88
CA PHE A 337 12.62 -1.15 22.25
C PHE A 337 13.62 -2.31 22.28
N SER A 338 13.47 -3.26 21.36
CA SER A 338 14.33 -4.43 21.32
C SER A 338 15.79 -4.08 21.04
N ARG A 339 16.07 -3.15 20.11
CA ARG A 339 17.43 -2.66 19.81
C ARG A 339 18.03 -1.83 20.95
N ARG A 340 17.22 -0.98 21.58
CA ARG A 340 17.69 -0.06 22.64
C ARG A 340 18.07 -0.79 23.93
N PHE A 341 17.35 -1.88 24.24
CA PHE A 341 17.52 -2.68 25.45
C PHE A 341 18.18 -4.05 25.17
N TRP A 342 18.58 -4.31 23.92
CA TRP A 342 19.23 -5.53 23.44
C TRP A 342 20.34 -6.06 24.37
N PRO A 343 21.28 -5.23 24.88
CA PRO A 343 22.34 -5.71 25.76
C PRO A 343 21.87 -6.37 27.07
N MET A 344 20.61 -6.16 27.49
CA MET A 344 20.07 -6.71 28.74
C MET A 344 19.38 -8.08 28.59
N PHE A 345 18.94 -8.46 27.38
CA PHE A 345 18.22 -9.73 27.16
C PHE A 345 18.70 -10.55 25.97
N LYS A 346 19.73 -10.07 25.24
CA LYS A 346 20.42 -10.75 24.14
C LYS A 346 20.76 -12.22 24.43
N ASP A 347 21.34 -12.51 25.59
CA ASP A 347 21.74 -13.89 25.97
C ASP A 347 20.56 -14.85 26.12
N LEU A 348 19.37 -14.35 26.44
CA LEU A 348 18.15 -15.13 26.56
C LEU A 348 17.48 -15.32 25.18
N PHE A 349 17.54 -14.30 24.32
CA PHE A 349 16.97 -14.30 22.98
C PHE A 349 17.77 -15.16 21.99
N CYS A 350 19.10 -15.15 22.08
CA CYS A 350 19.97 -16.02 21.28
C CYS A 350 19.73 -17.51 21.57
N ARG A 351 19.29 -17.85 22.80
CA ARG A 351 18.86 -19.20 23.16
C ARG A 351 17.52 -19.62 22.53
N ILE A 352 16.68 -18.67 22.12
CA ILE A 352 15.34 -18.90 21.55
C ILE A 352 15.36 -18.91 20.01
N ILE A 353 16.10 -17.99 19.38
CA ILE A 353 16.14 -17.80 17.91
C ILE A 353 16.89 -18.89 17.15
N ASN A 354 17.86 -19.55 17.79
CA ASN A 354 18.44 -20.79 17.30
C ASN A 354 17.41 -21.92 17.05
N GLY A 355 16.10 -21.66 17.23
CA GLY A 355 15.00 -22.55 16.90
C GLY A 355 14.14 -22.26 15.64
N PHE A 356 14.28 -21.18 14.84
CA PHE A 356 13.16 -20.74 13.95
C PHE A 356 13.39 -20.10 12.51
N ALA A 357 14.51 -20.25 11.78
CA ALA A 357 14.79 -19.39 10.59
C ALA A 357 14.09 -19.68 9.21
N LEU A 358 13.62 -18.59 8.53
CA LEU A 358 13.67 -18.17 7.06
C LEU A 358 12.39 -17.74 6.24
N GLY A 359 12.13 -16.40 6.21
CA GLY A 359 11.77 -15.43 5.11
C GLY A 359 10.73 -15.60 3.98
N HIS A 360 9.61 -14.83 3.98
CA HIS A 360 8.84 -14.25 2.83
C HIS A 360 7.79 -13.19 3.30
N ASN A 361 7.42 -12.17 2.49
CA ASN A 361 6.41 -11.12 2.82
C ASN A 361 5.06 -11.34 2.08
N ILE A 362 3.93 -11.01 2.72
CA ILE A 362 2.56 -11.39 2.31
C ILE A 362 1.97 -10.53 1.15
N LEU A 363 2.53 -9.36 0.87
CA LEU A 363 1.99 -8.42 -0.13
C LEU A 363 2.51 -8.64 -1.56
N GLU A 364 3.51 -9.48 -1.75
CA GLU A 364 4.07 -9.77 -3.08
C GLU A 364 3.16 -10.67 -3.92
N GLY A 365 2.42 -11.59 -3.29
CA GLY A 365 1.54 -12.54 -3.98
C GLY A 365 0.42 -11.89 -4.82
N PRO A 366 -0.33 -10.91 -4.29
CA PRO A 366 -1.36 -10.20 -5.06
C PRO A 366 -0.82 -9.45 -6.28
N ILE A 367 0.41 -8.89 -6.19
CA ILE A 367 1.05 -8.15 -7.28
C ILE A 367 1.44 -9.11 -8.40
N VAL A 368 2.14 -10.20 -8.06
CA VAL A 368 2.53 -11.24 -9.03
C VAL A 368 1.30 -11.84 -9.73
N LEU A 369 0.20 -12.04 -9.00
CA LEU A 369 -1.05 -12.53 -9.57
C LEU A 369 -1.67 -11.54 -10.57
N GLN A 370 -1.67 -10.24 -10.26
CA GLN A 370 -2.17 -9.20 -11.16
C GLN A 370 -1.33 -9.11 -12.45
N ASP A 371 -0.01 -9.15 -12.32
CA ASP A 371 0.91 -9.11 -13.47
C ASP A 371 0.74 -10.36 -14.35
N THR A 372 0.58 -11.53 -13.74
CA THR A 372 0.34 -12.78 -14.47
C THR A 372 -0.98 -12.75 -15.25
N ILE A 373 -2.07 -12.27 -14.63
CA ILE A 373 -3.37 -12.13 -15.30
C ILE A 373 -3.29 -11.10 -16.43
N HIS A 374 -2.58 -9.99 -16.22
CA HIS A 374 -2.38 -8.96 -17.22
C HIS A 374 -1.63 -9.50 -18.45
N GLU A 375 -0.56 -10.25 -18.23
CA GLU A 375 0.24 -10.86 -19.30
C GLU A 375 -0.57 -11.90 -20.09
N LEU A 376 -1.37 -12.74 -19.43
CA LEU A 376 -2.27 -13.70 -20.09
C LEU A 376 -3.30 -12.98 -20.99
N LYS A 377 -3.87 -11.86 -20.53
CA LYS A 377 -4.79 -11.03 -21.33
C LYS A 377 -4.08 -10.37 -22.51
N ARG A 378 -2.87 -9.85 -22.32
CA ARG A 378 -2.07 -9.19 -23.36
C ARG A 378 -1.63 -10.16 -24.47
N THR A 379 -1.26 -11.38 -24.09
CA THR A 379 -0.73 -12.41 -25.00
C THR A 379 -1.81 -13.27 -25.62
N GLY A 380 -3.03 -13.28 -25.06
CA GLY A 380 -4.10 -14.18 -25.49
C GLY A 380 -3.81 -15.65 -25.18
N GLN A 381 -2.86 -15.92 -24.27
CA GLN A 381 -2.45 -17.27 -23.92
C GLN A 381 -3.52 -17.95 -23.06
N GLN A 382 -3.92 -19.16 -23.45
CA GLN A 382 -4.85 -19.96 -22.67
C GLN A 382 -4.16 -20.46 -21.39
N ALA A 383 -4.74 -20.15 -20.23
CA ALA A 383 -4.24 -20.59 -18.94
C ALA A 383 -5.40 -20.85 -17.96
N VAL A 384 -5.17 -21.75 -17.01
CA VAL A 384 -6.08 -22.05 -15.90
C VAL A 384 -5.52 -21.41 -14.64
N LEU A 385 -6.30 -20.51 -14.02
CA LEU A 385 -5.92 -19.87 -12.77
C LEU A 385 -6.54 -20.62 -11.59
N LEU A 386 -5.70 -21.32 -10.83
CA LEU A 386 -6.13 -22.12 -9.68
C LEU A 386 -5.96 -21.32 -8.38
N LYS A 387 -7.07 -20.82 -7.83
CA LYS A 387 -7.10 -20.23 -6.50
C LYS A 387 -7.42 -21.30 -5.47
N LEU A 388 -6.42 -21.70 -4.68
CA LEU A 388 -6.59 -22.64 -3.58
C LEU A 388 -6.88 -21.88 -2.28
N ASP A 389 -8.11 -22.00 -1.78
CA ASP A 389 -8.50 -21.49 -0.47
C ASP A 389 -8.37 -22.61 0.55
N PHE A 390 -7.32 -22.56 1.38
CA PHE A 390 -7.09 -23.54 2.42
C PHE A 390 -8.03 -23.26 3.60
N GLU A 391 -9.24 -23.80 3.54
CA GLU A 391 -10.23 -23.69 4.62
C GLU A 391 -9.62 -24.20 5.94
N LYS A 392 -9.41 -23.29 6.90
CA LYS A 392 -8.73 -23.58 8.18
C LYS A 392 -7.34 -24.21 7.98
N ALA A 393 -6.54 -23.57 7.11
CA ALA A 393 -5.23 -24.00 6.62
C ALA A 393 -4.33 -24.64 7.69
N TYR A 394 -4.21 -23.98 8.85
CA TYR A 394 -3.38 -24.48 9.95
C TYR A 394 -4.02 -25.65 10.68
N ASP A 395 -5.34 -25.64 10.92
CA ASP A 395 -6.01 -26.60 11.81
C ASP A 395 -6.09 -28.03 11.23
N ARG A 396 -5.89 -28.19 9.92
CA ARG A 396 -6.11 -29.46 9.20
C ARG A 396 -4.81 -30.18 8.80
N VAL A 397 -3.64 -29.56 8.92
CA VAL A 397 -2.37 -30.14 8.44
C VAL A 397 -2.03 -31.46 9.17
N ASN A 398 -1.75 -32.51 8.40
CA ASN A 398 -1.36 -33.80 8.93
C ASN A 398 0.13 -33.79 9.39
N TRP A 399 0.38 -34.14 10.65
CA TRP A 399 1.73 -34.16 11.23
C TRP A 399 2.65 -35.24 10.64
N GLU A 400 2.08 -36.37 10.22
CA GLU A 400 2.83 -37.42 9.53
C GLU A 400 3.36 -36.91 8.18
N PHE A 401 2.52 -36.15 7.48
CA PHE A 401 2.88 -35.55 6.21
C PHE A 401 3.96 -34.48 6.35
N ILE A 402 3.89 -33.63 7.39
CA ILE A 402 4.98 -32.68 7.70
C ILE A 402 6.30 -33.42 7.90
N ARG A 403 6.30 -34.48 8.71
CA ARG A 403 7.50 -35.28 8.97
C ARG A 403 8.05 -35.88 7.68
N GLU A 404 7.18 -36.38 6.82
CA GLU A 404 7.58 -36.94 5.53
C GLU A 404 8.18 -35.88 4.61
N VAL A 405 7.54 -34.70 4.46
CA VAL A 405 8.07 -33.60 3.67
C VAL A 405 9.46 -33.20 4.14
N LEU A 406 9.65 -32.99 5.45
CA LEU A 406 10.96 -32.59 5.99
C LEU A 406 12.02 -33.69 5.80
N THR A 407 11.67 -34.96 6.03
CA THR A 407 12.60 -36.08 5.85
C THR A 407 13.00 -36.22 4.37
N ARG A 408 12.04 -36.12 3.45
CA ARG A 408 12.27 -36.27 2.01
C ARG A 408 13.01 -35.08 1.41
N LYS A 409 12.83 -33.88 1.97
CA LYS A 409 13.54 -32.66 1.56
C LYS A 409 15.02 -32.66 2.00
N GLY A 410 15.44 -33.64 2.80
CA GLY A 410 16.84 -33.88 3.15
C GLY A 410 17.28 -33.30 4.49
N PHE A 411 16.35 -32.82 5.33
CA PHE A 411 16.70 -32.29 6.64
C PHE A 411 17.23 -33.37 7.58
N GLU A 412 18.25 -33.03 8.36
CA GLU A 412 18.86 -33.92 9.34
C GLU A 412 17.84 -34.44 10.37
N SER A 413 17.98 -35.70 10.79
CA SER A 413 17.01 -36.36 11.70
C SER A 413 16.84 -35.63 13.04
N GLY A 414 17.90 -35.00 13.57
CA GLY A 414 17.85 -34.19 14.78
C GLY A 414 17.01 -32.91 14.61
N PHE A 415 17.11 -32.26 13.46
CA PHE A 415 16.29 -31.09 13.13
C PHE A 415 14.81 -31.47 12.96
N VAL A 416 14.54 -32.53 12.19
CA VAL A 416 13.18 -33.07 12.01
C VAL A 416 12.55 -33.41 13.35
N HIS A 417 13.30 -34.05 14.26
CA HIS A 417 12.82 -34.37 15.60
C HIS A 417 12.41 -33.11 16.40
N ARG A 418 13.22 -32.06 16.39
CA ARG A 418 12.93 -30.79 17.10
C ARG A 418 11.68 -30.10 16.56
N ILE A 419 11.53 -30.04 15.24
CA ILE A 419 10.34 -29.46 14.60
C ILE A 419 9.09 -30.29 14.91
N MET A 420 9.17 -31.61 14.82
CA MET A 420 8.03 -32.47 15.16
C MET A 420 7.64 -32.35 16.63
N HIS A 421 8.60 -32.19 17.55
CA HIS A 421 8.30 -31.97 18.96
C HIS A 421 7.62 -30.61 19.23
N LEU A 422 7.98 -29.58 18.47
CA LEU A 422 7.31 -28.27 18.52
C LEU A 422 5.85 -28.38 18.06
N VAL A 423 5.62 -29.06 16.95
CA VAL A 423 4.29 -29.24 16.35
C VAL A 423 3.39 -30.14 17.21
N SER A 424 3.89 -31.31 17.62
CA SER A 424 3.05 -32.32 18.30
C SER A 424 3.08 -32.29 19.83
N GLY A 425 3.99 -31.53 20.45
CA GLY A 425 4.25 -31.58 21.90
C GLY A 425 3.32 -30.71 22.77
N GLY A 426 2.41 -29.95 22.18
CA GLY A 426 1.56 -29.01 22.92
C GLY A 426 0.25 -29.60 23.39
N GLN A 427 -0.28 -29.01 24.45
CA GLN A 427 -1.61 -29.30 24.97
C GLN A 427 -2.50 -28.07 24.88
N THR A 428 -3.79 -28.29 24.68
CA THR A 428 -4.82 -27.26 24.54
C THR A 428 -5.86 -27.46 25.63
N ALA A 429 -6.40 -26.36 26.16
CA ALA A 429 -7.53 -26.37 27.08
C ALA A 429 -8.56 -25.34 26.60
N VAL A 430 -9.84 -25.57 26.91
CA VAL A 430 -10.93 -24.63 26.59
C VAL A 430 -11.15 -23.71 27.79
N SER A 431 -11.12 -22.39 27.58
CA SER A 431 -11.52 -21.41 28.59
C SER A 431 -12.96 -20.98 28.36
N ILE A 432 -13.82 -21.13 29.37
CA ILE A 432 -15.23 -20.71 29.32
C ILE A 432 -15.45 -19.74 30.48
N ASN A 433 -15.82 -18.49 30.16
CA ASN A 433 -16.08 -17.43 31.15
C ASN A 433 -14.91 -17.19 32.13
N GLY A 434 -13.67 -17.40 31.69
CA GLY A 434 -12.47 -17.22 32.50
C GLY A 434 -12.02 -18.46 33.27
N GLU A 435 -12.80 -19.55 33.27
CA GLU A 435 -12.39 -20.83 33.84
C GLU A 435 -11.76 -21.73 32.77
N VAL A 436 -10.50 -22.10 32.99
CA VAL A 436 -9.74 -22.98 32.09
C VAL A 436 -10.05 -24.44 32.42
N GLY A 437 -10.57 -25.17 31.44
CA GLY A 437 -10.86 -26.59 31.53
C GLY A 437 -9.61 -27.49 31.49
N LYS A 438 -9.83 -28.81 31.36
CA LYS A 438 -8.73 -29.79 31.30
C LYS A 438 -7.95 -29.70 29.99
N PHE A 439 -6.64 -29.90 30.10
CA PHE A 439 -5.75 -29.99 28.95
C PHE A 439 -5.96 -31.31 28.18
N PHE A 440 -5.91 -31.22 26.85
CA PHE A 440 -5.91 -32.35 25.92
C PHE A 440 -4.88 -32.12 24.81
N CYS A 441 -4.37 -33.20 24.22
CA CYS A 441 -3.42 -33.11 23.11
C CYS A 441 -4.15 -33.04 21.77
N ASN A 442 -3.71 -32.14 20.90
CA ASN A 442 -4.13 -32.17 19.50
C ASN A 442 -3.47 -33.36 18.78
N LYS A 443 -4.03 -33.76 17.63
CA LYS A 443 -3.49 -34.86 16.82
C LYS A 443 -3.10 -34.45 15.39
N ARG A 444 -3.37 -33.18 15.04
CA ARG A 444 -3.10 -32.56 13.75
C ARG A 444 -3.19 -31.05 13.88
N GLY A 445 -2.73 -30.35 12.87
CA GLY A 445 -2.79 -28.92 12.73
C GLY A 445 -1.62 -28.17 13.37
N LEU A 446 -1.42 -26.94 12.92
CA LEU A 446 -0.40 -26.00 13.35
C LEU A 446 -1.01 -24.94 14.28
N ARG A 447 -0.21 -24.38 15.19
CA ARG A 447 -0.72 -23.45 16.21
C ARG A 447 -0.86 -22.06 15.63
N GLN A 448 -2.07 -21.50 15.68
CA GLN A 448 -2.28 -20.12 15.28
C GLN A 448 -1.57 -19.16 16.26
N GLY A 449 -0.82 -18.21 15.72
CA GLY A 449 0.02 -17.28 16.50
C GLY A 449 1.40 -17.82 16.90
N ASP A 450 1.74 -19.06 16.54
CA ASP A 450 3.09 -19.60 16.69
C ASP A 450 3.98 -19.16 15.50
N PRO A 451 5.12 -18.49 15.74
CA PRO A 451 6.01 -18.02 14.69
C PRO A 451 6.52 -19.10 13.72
N SER A 452 6.57 -20.38 14.12
CA SER A 452 6.98 -21.48 13.22
C SER A 452 5.89 -21.93 12.27
N SER A 453 4.62 -21.76 12.67
CA SER A 453 3.50 -22.37 11.97
C SER A 453 3.38 -21.92 10.51
N PRO A 454 3.61 -20.63 10.15
CA PRO A 454 3.67 -20.22 8.75
C PRO A 454 4.80 -20.89 7.95
N LEU A 455 5.99 -21.04 8.53
CA LEU A 455 7.14 -21.66 7.84
C LEU A 455 6.92 -23.16 7.61
N ILE A 456 6.38 -23.86 8.61
CA ILE A 456 6.05 -25.28 8.50
C ILE A 456 4.94 -25.50 7.47
N PHE A 457 3.98 -24.57 7.39
CA PHE A 457 2.93 -24.60 6.39
C PHE A 457 3.48 -24.38 4.96
N ASN A 458 4.48 -23.51 4.78
CA ASN A 458 5.11 -23.30 3.47
C ASN A 458 5.74 -24.59 2.92
N PHE A 459 6.41 -25.40 3.76
CA PHE A 459 6.94 -26.69 3.31
C PHE A 459 5.84 -27.65 2.81
N VAL A 460 4.67 -27.62 3.44
CA VAL A 460 3.51 -28.41 3.03
C VAL A 460 2.92 -27.88 1.71
N ALA A 461 2.86 -26.56 1.53
CA ALA A 461 2.42 -25.93 0.29
C ALA A 461 3.40 -26.15 -0.88
N ASP A 462 4.71 -26.12 -0.61
CA ASP A 462 5.75 -26.45 -1.59
C ASP A 462 5.61 -27.89 -2.11
N ALA A 463 5.34 -28.84 -1.22
CA ALA A 463 5.12 -30.23 -1.60
C ALA A 463 3.91 -30.37 -2.54
N LEU A 464 2.83 -29.65 -2.26
CA LEU A 464 1.65 -29.59 -3.14
C LEU A 464 2.01 -29.00 -4.51
N LEU A 465 2.76 -27.89 -4.55
CA LEU A 465 3.19 -27.26 -5.81
C LEU A 465 4.07 -28.20 -6.64
N ALA A 466 4.99 -28.92 -6.00
CA ALA A 466 5.83 -29.92 -6.65
C ALA A 466 5.02 -31.11 -7.20
N MET A 467 3.99 -31.56 -6.49
CA MET A 467 3.06 -32.58 -7.00
C MET A 467 2.33 -32.10 -8.25
N ILE A 468 1.91 -30.82 -8.28
CA ILE A 468 1.24 -30.22 -9.44
C ILE A 468 2.19 -30.11 -10.64
N HIS A 469 3.44 -29.68 -10.43
CA HIS A 469 4.45 -29.61 -11.51
C HIS A 469 4.77 -31.01 -12.07
N LYS A 470 4.93 -32.01 -11.22
CA LYS A 470 5.18 -33.40 -11.67
C LYS A 470 3.97 -33.99 -12.42
N ALA A 471 2.75 -33.65 -12.02
CA ALA A 471 1.55 -34.03 -12.77
C ALA A 471 1.50 -33.37 -14.15
N LYS A 472 1.92 -32.09 -14.24
CA LYS A 472 2.07 -31.37 -15.51
C LYS A 472 3.10 -32.05 -16.42
N ASP A 473 4.30 -32.33 -15.90
CA ASP A 473 5.39 -32.96 -16.67
C ASP A 473 5.03 -34.38 -17.14
N ALA A 474 4.22 -35.10 -16.37
CA ALA A 474 3.69 -36.41 -16.74
C ALA A 474 2.48 -36.35 -17.70
N GLY A 475 2.06 -35.15 -18.12
CA GLY A 475 1.00 -34.93 -19.12
C GLY A 475 -0.42 -34.95 -18.58
N PHE A 476 -0.62 -34.89 -17.25
CA PHE A 476 -1.94 -34.86 -16.61
C PHE A 476 -2.55 -33.44 -16.53
N SER A 477 -1.79 -32.39 -16.86
CA SER A 477 -2.29 -31.03 -17.10
C SER A 477 -1.44 -30.33 -18.17
N ARG A 478 -2.04 -29.47 -19.00
CA ARG A 478 -1.32 -28.65 -19.99
C ARG A 478 -0.86 -27.33 -19.39
#